data_AF-A0A845ZQR3-F1
#
_entry.id   AF-A0A845ZQR3-F1
#
_cell.length_a   1.000
_cell.length_b   1.000
_cell.length_c   1.000
_cell.angle_alpha   90.00
_cell.angle_beta   90.00
_cell.angle_gamma   90.00
#
_symmetry.space_group_name_H-M   'P 1'
#
loop_
_entity.id
_entity.type
_entity.pdbx_description
1 polymer ?
#
loop_
_entity_poly.entity_id
_entity_poly.type
_entity_poly.pdbx_seq_one_letter_code
_entity_poly.pdbx_strand_id
1 'polypeptide(L)'
;ARSDTDSDVRGEAIKQLAQGYQDHPDTLALLQESARSDTNSWVRVTAIEQLAQGYKDHLDTLPLLQELARSDTDSDVRGIAIEQLAQAWHNQPWLWEFLRDRTLHDPFERKKLWDDNPRQAALKAILEYYPNHSQIQSLLQDRADHDSDPKLREFAQDELAKLRQEARGKRQE
;
A
#
# COMPACT_ATOMS: atom_id res chain seq x y z
N ALA A 1 -15.17 15.92 -15.82
CA ALA A 1 -14.29 15.01 -15.06
C ALA A 1 -12.97 14.77 -15.79
N ARG A 2 -12.92 14.02 -16.92
CA ARG A 2 -11.67 13.68 -17.63
C ARG A 2 -10.76 14.85 -18.05
N SER A 3 -11.31 16.03 -18.26
CA SER A 3 -10.61 17.20 -18.83
C SER A 3 -10.59 18.42 -17.92
N ASP A 4 -11.00 18.27 -16.66
CA ASP A 4 -10.89 19.35 -15.69
C ASP A 4 -9.44 19.48 -15.22
N THR A 5 -8.91 20.69 -15.14
CA THR A 5 -7.54 20.92 -14.67
C THR A 5 -7.42 20.78 -13.15
N ASP A 6 -8.52 20.95 -12.42
CA ASP A 6 -8.56 20.91 -10.96
C ASP A 6 -8.57 19.47 -10.44
N SER A 7 -7.54 19.10 -9.67
CA SER A 7 -7.43 17.76 -9.10
C SER A 7 -8.50 17.45 -8.06
N ASP A 8 -8.94 18.44 -7.28
CA ASP A 8 -9.93 18.26 -6.22
C ASP A 8 -11.28 17.90 -6.85
N VAL A 9 -11.63 18.62 -7.94
CA VAL A 9 -12.82 18.32 -8.74
C VAL A 9 -12.74 16.94 -9.36
N ARG A 10 -11.59 16.56 -9.92
CA ARG A 10 -11.42 15.23 -10.54
C ARG A 10 -11.55 14.11 -9.52
N GLY A 11 -10.87 14.19 -8.38
CA GLY A 11 -10.95 13.13 -7.37
C GLY A 11 -12.31 13.07 -6.68
N GLU A 12 -12.98 14.20 -6.45
CA GLU A 12 -14.36 14.18 -5.95
C GLU A 12 -15.30 13.55 -6.98
N ALA A 13 -15.16 13.87 -8.27
CA ALA A 13 -15.93 13.22 -9.32
C ALA A 13 -15.70 11.70 -9.34
N ILE A 14 -14.47 11.24 -9.12
CA ILE A 14 -14.13 9.81 -9.01
C ILE A 14 -14.85 9.16 -7.82
N LYS A 15 -14.88 9.80 -6.65
CA LYS A 15 -15.62 9.31 -5.49
C LYS A 15 -17.12 9.20 -5.77
N GLN A 16 -17.71 10.26 -6.33
CA GLN A 16 -19.13 10.31 -6.63
C GLN A 16 -19.54 9.28 -7.69
N LEU A 17 -18.71 9.06 -8.71
CA LEU A 17 -18.92 8.03 -9.72
C LEU A 17 -18.92 6.63 -9.09
N ALA A 18 -17.93 6.33 -8.25
CA ALA A 18 -17.83 5.03 -7.58
C ALA A 18 -19.02 4.76 -6.65
N GLN A 19 -19.50 5.77 -5.91
CA GLN A 19 -20.59 5.62 -4.95
C GLN A 19 -21.97 5.62 -5.59
N GLY A 20 -22.18 6.45 -6.62
CA GLY A 20 -23.50 6.64 -7.25
C GLY A 20 -23.78 5.71 -8.43
N TYR A 21 -22.74 5.16 -9.07
CA TYR A 21 -22.84 4.46 -10.35
C TYR A 21 -21.97 3.20 -10.39
N GLN A 22 -21.88 2.46 -9.28
CA GLN A 22 -21.02 1.27 -9.17
C GLN A 22 -21.34 0.20 -10.22
N ASP A 23 -22.62 -0.01 -10.54
CA ASP A 23 -23.07 -1.02 -11.51
C ASP A 23 -23.01 -0.52 -12.97
N HIS A 24 -22.62 0.74 -13.19
CA HIS A 24 -22.53 1.28 -14.53
C HIS A 24 -21.22 0.81 -15.22
N PRO A 25 -21.29 0.24 -16.43
CA PRO A 25 -20.13 -0.37 -17.09
C PRO A 25 -18.96 0.60 -17.30
N ASP A 26 -19.24 1.88 -17.50
CA ASP A 26 -18.20 2.89 -17.72
C ASP A 26 -17.49 3.34 -16.43
N THR A 27 -18.08 3.12 -15.25
CA THR A 27 -17.49 3.58 -13.98
C THR A 27 -16.17 2.89 -13.71
N LEU A 28 -16.12 1.56 -13.88
CA LEU A 28 -14.88 0.80 -13.71
C LEU A 28 -13.77 1.29 -14.65
N ALA A 29 -14.10 1.50 -15.93
CA ALA A 29 -13.14 1.95 -16.92
C ALA A 29 -12.56 3.34 -16.56
N LEU A 30 -13.39 4.25 -16.06
CA LEU A 30 -12.96 5.58 -15.60
C LEU A 30 -12.05 5.48 -14.37
N LEU A 31 -12.39 4.64 -13.39
CA LEU A 31 -11.54 4.42 -12.22
C LEU A 31 -10.17 3.85 -12.61
N GLN A 32 -10.15 2.85 -13.50
CA GLN A 32 -8.91 2.24 -13.97
C GLN A 32 -8.02 3.24 -14.70
N GLU A 33 -8.60 4.06 -15.57
CA GLU A 33 -7.86 5.12 -16.27
C GLU A 33 -7.32 6.17 -15.30
N SER A 34 -8.14 6.65 -14.37
CA SER A 34 -7.71 7.61 -13.35
C SER A 34 -6.58 7.05 -12.49
N ALA A 35 -6.67 5.78 -12.07
CA ALA A 35 -5.62 5.12 -11.30
C ALA A 35 -4.31 4.97 -12.10
N ARG A 36 -4.38 4.75 -13.42
CA ARG A 36 -3.20 4.55 -14.28
C ARG A 36 -2.52 5.84 -14.70
N SER A 37 -3.27 6.91 -14.94
CA SER A 37 -2.80 7.99 -15.80
C SER A 37 -3.17 9.40 -15.35
N ASP A 38 -3.92 9.57 -14.25
CA ASP A 38 -4.12 10.93 -13.75
C ASP A 38 -2.78 11.55 -13.33
N THR A 39 -2.55 12.80 -13.72
CA THR A 39 -1.31 13.51 -13.43
C THR A 39 -1.14 13.82 -11.94
N ASN A 40 -2.24 13.86 -11.19
CA ASN A 40 -2.24 14.12 -9.77
C ASN A 40 -2.33 12.81 -8.97
N SER A 41 -1.36 12.57 -8.07
CA SER A 41 -1.30 11.35 -7.26
C SER A 41 -2.50 11.19 -6.32
N TRP A 42 -3.10 12.27 -5.82
CA TRP A 42 -4.30 12.20 -5.00
C TRP A 42 -5.51 11.62 -5.75
N VAL A 43 -5.65 11.96 -7.04
CA VAL A 43 -6.71 11.38 -7.88
C VAL A 43 -6.43 9.89 -8.13
N ARG A 44 -5.17 9.52 -8.37
CA ARG A 44 -4.77 8.10 -8.52
C ARG A 44 -5.05 7.30 -7.25
N VAL A 45 -4.65 7.82 -6.08
CA VAL A 45 -4.93 7.24 -4.75
C VAL A 45 -6.44 7.04 -4.57
N THR A 46 -7.23 8.08 -4.83
CA THR A 46 -8.69 8.01 -4.69
C THR A 46 -9.27 6.91 -5.58
N ALA A 47 -8.82 6.81 -6.84
CA ALA A 47 -9.28 5.76 -7.74
C ALA A 47 -8.88 4.35 -7.27
N ILE A 48 -7.66 4.17 -6.73
CA ILE A 48 -7.19 2.90 -6.15
C ILE A 48 -8.08 2.46 -4.99
N GLU A 49 -8.41 3.36 -4.07
CA GLU A 49 -9.31 3.07 -2.95
C GLU A 49 -10.69 2.63 -3.43
N GLN A 50 -11.26 3.34 -4.42
CA GLN A 50 -12.57 2.97 -4.98
C GLN A 50 -12.54 1.62 -5.71
N LEU A 51 -11.46 1.32 -6.43
CA LEU A 51 -11.26 0.02 -7.08
C LEU A 51 -11.18 -1.12 -6.06
N ALA A 52 -10.41 -0.93 -4.99
CA ALA A 52 -10.23 -1.93 -3.94
C ALA A 52 -11.54 -2.22 -3.18
N GLN A 53 -12.38 -1.20 -2.96
CA GLN A 53 -13.61 -1.33 -2.19
C GLN A 53 -14.78 -1.83 -3.05
N GLY A 54 -14.97 -1.24 -4.24
CA GLY A 54 -16.15 -1.49 -5.07
C GLY A 54 -15.97 -2.56 -6.15
N TYR A 55 -14.73 -2.90 -6.51
CA TYR A 55 -14.44 -3.73 -7.68
C TYR A 55 -13.40 -4.83 -7.40
N LYS A 56 -13.22 -5.22 -6.14
CA LYS A 56 -12.22 -6.24 -5.75
C LYS A 56 -12.34 -7.58 -6.49
N ASP A 57 -13.58 -7.97 -6.83
CA ASP A 57 -13.89 -9.25 -7.47
C ASP A 57 -13.79 -9.17 -9.00
N HIS A 58 -13.53 -7.98 -9.56
CA HIS A 58 -13.28 -7.81 -10.99
C HIS A 58 -11.86 -8.28 -11.34
N LEU A 59 -11.74 -9.05 -12.42
CA LEU A 59 -10.50 -9.73 -12.82
C LEU A 59 -9.31 -8.78 -13.02
N ASP A 60 -9.58 -7.55 -13.48
CA ASP A 60 -8.54 -6.56 -13.79
C ASP A 60 -8.12 -5.69 -12.59
N THR A 61 -8.84 -5.74 -11.46
CA THR A 61 -8.55 -4.88 -10.29
C THR A 61 -7.24 -5.30 -9.62
N LEU A 62 -7.09 -6.59 -9.34
CA LEU A 62 -5.89 -7.11 -8.68
C LEU A 62 -4.61 -6.86 -9.50
N PRO A 63 -4.55 -7.18 -10.82
CA PRO A 63 -3.39 -6.88 -11.64
C PRO A 63 -3.03 -5.39 -11.68
N LEU A 64 -4.04 -4.50 -11.76
CA LEU A 64 -3.81 -3.06 -11.75
C LEU A 64 -3.20 -2.58 -10.43
N LEU A 65 -3.76 -2.96 -9.28
CA LEU A 65 -3.21 -2.56 -7.98
C LEU A 65 -1.79 -3.10 -7.79
N GLN A 66 -1.52 -4.33 -8.23
CA GLN A 66 -0.19 -4.92 -8.20
C GLN A 66 0.83 -4.21 -9.11
N GLU A 67 0.39 -3.67 -10.25
CA GLU A 67 1.20 -2.85 -11.14
C GLU A 67 1.54 -1.51 -10.45
N LEU A 68 0.52 -0.82 -9.95
CA LEU A 68 0.67 0.48 -9.30
C LEU A 68 1.58 0.39 -8.06
N ALA A 69 1.40 -0.62 -7.21
CA ALA A 69 2.26 -0.88 -6.06
C ALA A 69 3.73 -1.19 -6.41
N ARG A 70 4.03 -1.65 -7.63
CA ARG A 70 5.40 -1.94 -8.06
C ARG A 70 6.09 -0.75 -8.72
N SER A 71 5.35 0.00 -9.54
CA SER A 71 5.97 0.90 -10.52
C SER A 71 5.35 2.28 -10.66
N ASP A 72 4.33 2.66 -9.88
CA ASP A 72 3.89 4.05 -9.90
C ASP A 72 5.05 4.96 -9.50
N THR A 73 5.19 6.08 -10.21
CA THR A 73 6.25 7.06 -9.98
C THR A 73 6.16 7.75 -8.62
N ASP A 74 4.95 7.83 -8.05
CA ASP A 74 4.67 8.47 -6.79
C ASP A 74 4.65 7.44 -5.64
N SER A 75 5.41 7.72 -4.58
CA SER A 75 5.53 6.81 -3.43
C SER A 75 4.22 6.66 -2.68
N ASP A 76 3.40 7.70 -2.58
CA ASP A 76 2.15 7.66 -1.84
C ASP A 76 1.17 6.73 -2.58
N VAL A 77 1.17 6.79 -3.92
CA VAL A 77 0.39 5.86 -4.76
C VAL A 77 0.83 4.41 -4.55
N ARG A 78 2.14 4.14 -4.54
CA ARG A 78 2.65 2.77 -4.28
C ARG A 78 2.28 2.30 -2.88
N GLY A 79 2.40 3.16 -1.88
CA GLY A 79 2.06 2.89 -0.48
C GLY A 79 0.58 2.52 -0.33
N ILE A 80 -0.32 3.35 -0.85
CA ILE A 80 -1.77 3.09 -0.79
C ILE A 80 -2.12 1.81 -1.54
N ALA A 81 -1.55 1.56 -2.72
CA ALA A 81 -1.79 0.32 -3.45
C ALA A 81 -1.37 -0.92 -2.64
N ILE A 82 -0.24 -0.86 -1.91
CA ILE A 82 0.19 -1.92 -0.99
C ILE A 82 -0.80 -2.11 0.15
N GLU A 83 -1.27 -1.03 0.78
CA GLU A 83 -2.25 -1.09 1.87
C GLU A 83 -3.58 -1.69 1.42
N GLN A 84 -4.10 -1.25 0.27
CA GLN A 84 -5.33 -1.80 -0.30
C GLN A 84 -5.17 -3.28 -0.70
N LEU A 85 -4.02 -3.67 -1.25
CA LEU A 85 -3.71 -5.07 -1.53
C LEU A 85 -3.71 -5.92 -0.26
N ALA A 86 -3.12 -5.42 0.83
CA ALA A 86 -3.09 -6.12 2.10
C ALA A 86 -4.51 -6.26 2.70
N GLN A 87 -5.28 -5.19 2.74
CA GLN A 87 -6.64 -5.21 3.30
C GLN A 87 -7.55 -6.20 2.56
N ALA A 88 -7.59 -6.14 1.23
CA ALA A 88 -8.53 -6.94 0.45
C ALA A 88 -8.04 -8.37 0.14
N TRP A 89 -6.73 -8.64 0.18
CA TRP A 89 -6.15 -9.94 -0.20
C TRP A 89 -5.22 -10.57 0.84
N HIS A 90 -5.30 -10.21 2.14
CA HIS A 90 -4.47 -10.79 3.21
C HIS A 90 -4.46 -12.32 3.29
N ASN A 91 -5.55 -12.97 2.89
CA ASN A 91 -5.65 -14.44 2.90
C ASN A 91 -5.02 -15.12 1.68
N GLN A 92 -4.46 -14.36 0.74
CA GLN A 92 -3.87 -14.91 -0.46
C GLN A 92 -2.42 -15.35 -0.23
N PRO A 93 -2.02 -16.55 -0.70
CA PRO A 93 -0.67 -17.08 -0.44
C PRO A 93 0.44 -16.27 -1.13
N TRP A 94 0.13 -15.57 -2.21
CA TRP A 94 1.11 -14.75 -2.94
C TRP A 94 1.46 -13.44 -2.20
N LEU A 95 0.59 -12.96 -1.31
CA LEU A 95 0.73 -11.62 -0.73
C LEU A 95 1.96 -11.52 0.17
N TRP A 96 2.30 -12.58 0.92
CA TRP A 96 3.50 -12.59 1.75
C TRP A 96 4.77 -12.21 0.95
N GLU A 97 5.05 -12.93 -0.14
CA GLU A 97 6.25 -12.65 -0.94
C GLU A 97 6.17 -11.29 -1.65
N PHE A 98 4.96 -10.86 -2.03
CA PHE A 98 4.75 -9.53 -2.58
C PHE A 98 5.12 -8.43 -1.58
N LEU A 99 4.59 -8.48 -0.35
CA LEU A 99 4.91 -7.50 0.69
C LEU A 99 6.39 -7.56 1.07
N ARG A 100 6.94 -8.77 1.19
CA ARG A 100 8.37 -8.96 1.48
C ARG A 100 9.24 -8.29 0.42
N ASP A 101 8.94 -8.48 -0.86
CA ASP A 101 9.63 -7.80 -1.95
C ASP A 101 9.50 -6.28 -1.84
N ARG A 102 8.30 -5.77 -1.58
CA ARG A 102 8.07 -4.32 -1.42
C ARG A 102 8.78 -3.73 -0.22
N THR A 103 8.88 -4.46 0.89
CA THR A 103 9.70 -4.06 2.03
C THR A 103 11.19 -3.97 1.67
N LEU A 104 11.70 -4.87 0.82
CA LEU A 104 13.13 -5.00 0.47
C LEU A 104 13.60 -4.12 -0.69
N HIS A 105 12.75 -3.93 -1.70
CA HIS A 105 13.21 -3.46 -3.01
C HIS A 105 12.38 -2.30 -3.57
N ASP A 106 11.51 -1.65 -2.79
CA ASP A 106 10.86 -0.43 -3.27
C ASP A 106 11.89 0.72 -3.36
N PRO A 107 11.97 1.45 -4.49
CA PRO A 107 13.00 2.46 -4.74
C PRO A 107 12.69 3.80 -4.03
N PHE A 108 12.17 3.75 -2.80
CA PHE A 108 11.76 4.93 -2.06
C PHE A 108 12.95 5.77 -1.59
N GLU A 109 12.91 7.05 -1.94
CA GLU A 109 13.76 8.09 -1.39
C GLU A 109 12.88 9.17 -0.78
N ARG A 110 13.10 9.47 0.51
CA ARG A 110 12.35 10.50 1.21
C ARG A 110 12.78 11.89 0.76
N LYS A 111 11.86 12.66 0.17
CA LYS A 111 12.09 14.06 -0.25
C LYS A 111 11.51 15.04 0.76
N LYS A 112 10.39 14.68 1.39
CA LYS A 112 9.72 15.46 2.43
C LYS A 112 9.53 14.62 3.68
N LEU A 113 9.45 15.29 4.82
CA LEU A 113 9.31 14.62 6.11
C LEU A 113 8.02 13.81 6.23
N TRP A 114 6.98 14.17 5.47
CA TRP A 114 5.67 13.53 5.50
C TRP A 114 5.43 12.58 4.31
N ASP A 115 6.45 12.30 3.47
CA ASP A 115 6.30 11.30 2.40
C ASP A 115 6.04 9.92 3.02
N ASP A 116 5.07 9.19 2.51
CA ASP A 116 4.82 7.83 2.95
C ASP A 116 5.81 6.87 2.30
N ASN A 117 6.39 5.97 3.10
CA ASN A 117 7.40 5.02 2.65
C ASN A 117 6.71 3.68 2.30
N PRO A 118 6.65 3.28 1.01
CA PRO A 118 6.04 2.02 0.59
C PRO A 118 6.67 0.79 1.26
N ARG A 119 7.98 0.84 1.57
CA ARG A 119 8.67 -0.25 2.29
C ARG A 119 8.10 -0.41 3.70
N GLN A 120 7.81 0.71 4.36
CA GLN A 120 7.18 0.75 5.69
C GLN A 120 5.71 0.32 5.62
N ALA A 121 4.95 0.75 4.61
CA ALA A 121 3.57 0.29 4.40
C ALA A 121 3.50 -1.24 4.26
N ALA A 122 4.39 -1.82 3.44
CA ALA A 122 4.49 -3.26 3.29
C ALA A 122 4.90 -3.98 4.58
N LEU A 123 5.83 -3.40 5.35
CA LEU A 123 6.28 -3.98 6.61
C LEU A 123 5.18 -3.93 7.69
N LYS A 124 4.41 -2.84 7.77
CA LYS A 124 3.22 -2.74 8.64
C LYS A 124 2.20 -3.82 8.29
N ALA A 125 1.89 -4.00 7.00
CA ALA A 125 0.99 -5.04 6.55
C ALA A 125 1.49 -6.45 6.91
N ILE A 126 2.80 -6.69 6.82
CA ILE A 126 3.41 -7.95 7.27
C ILE A 126 3.18 -8.19 8.77
N LEU A 127 3.41 -7.17 9.60
CA LEU A 127 3.23 -7.26 11.04
C LEU A 127 1.76 -7.50 11.43
N GLU A 128 0.84 -6.88 10.70
CA GLU A 128 -0.60 -6.99 10.96
C GLU A 128 -1.16 -8.36 10.54
N TYR A 129 -0.88 -8.80 9.32
CA TYR A 129 -1.53 -9.98 8.74
C TYR A 129 -0.74 -11.28 8.89
N TYR A 130 0.57 -11.18 9.19
CA TYR A 130 1.45 -12.35 9.34
C TYR A 130 2.25 -12.36 10.65
N PRO A 131 1.72 -11.96 11.82
CA PRO A 131 2.49 -11.68 13.04
C PRO A 131 3.34 -12.85 13.55
N ASN A 132 2.99 -14.09 13.18
CA ASN A 132 3.69 -15.31 13.59
C ASN A 132 4.65 -15.85 12.52
N HIS A 133 4.89 -15.12 11.43
CA HIS A 133 5.75 -15.59 10.35
C HIS A 133 7.23 -15.57 10.78
N SER A 134 7.92 -16.70 10.56
CA SER A 134 9.28 -16.94 11.04
C SER A 134 10.32 -15.91 10.57
N GLN A 135 10.09 -15.25 9.44
CA GLN A 135 11.01 -14.28 8.85
C GLN A 135 10.82 -12.83 9.34
N ILE A 136 9.80 -12.53 10.16
CA ILE A 136 9.54 -11.16 10.61
C ILE A 136 10.75 -10.56 11.32
N GLN A 137 11.36 -11.30 12.26
CA GLN A 137 12.50 -10.78 13.01
C GLN A 137 13.69 -10.47 12.09
N SER A 138 13.96 -11.31 11.07
CA SER A 138 15.02 -11.04 10.10
C SER A 138 14.72 -9.84 9.21
N LEU A 139 13.46 -9.65 8.79
CA LEU A 139 13.07 -8.50 7.98
C LEU A 139 13.19 -7.20 8.76
N LEU A 140 12.73 -7.19 10.02
CA LEU A 140 12.88 -6.03 10.89
C LEU A 140 14.35 -5.71 11.17
N GLN A 141 15.18 -6.72 11.44
CA GLN A 141 16.62 -6.51 11.67
C GLN A 141 17.30 -5.93 10.44
N ASP A 142 17.02 -6.47 9.26
CA ASP A 142 17.57 -5.96 8.02
C ASP A 142 17.14 -4.51 7.74
N ARG A 143 15.86 -4.18 7.99
CA ARG A 143 15.36 -2.81 7.86
C ARG A 143 15.96 -1.86 8.89
N ALA A 144 16.14 -2.30 10.14
CA ALA A 144 16.75 -1.50 11.19
C ALA A 144 18.21 -1.14 10.90
N ASP A 145 18.96 -2.06 10.27
CA ASP A 145 20.40 -1.92 10.07
C ASP A 145 20.75 -1.30 8.71
N HIS A 146 20.00 -1.64 7.65
CA HIS A 146 20.41 -1.38 6.27
C HIS A 146 19.45 -0.50 5.47
N ASP A 147 18.28 -0.15 5.98
CA ASP A 147 17.34 0.66 5.20
C ASP A 147 17.89 2.08 5.00
N SER A 148 17.81 2.63 3.78
CA SER A 148 18.27 3.99 3.49
C SER A 148 17.45 5.07 4.21
N ASP A 149 16.16 4.82 4.47
CA ASP A 149 15.26 5.77 5.11
C ASP A 149 15.39 5.73 6.64
N PRO A 150 15.84 6.81 7.30
CA PRO A 150 16.03 6.83 8.75
C PRO A 150 14.75 6.55 9.55
N LYS A 151 13.58 6.97 9.05
CA LYS A 151 12.30 6.72 9.72
C LYS A 151 11.92 5.25 9.69
N LEU A 152 12.17 4.56 8.58
CA LEU A 152 11.97 3.11 8.52
C LEU A 152 12.95 2.35 9.41
N ARG A 153 14.21 2.80 9.52
CA ARG A 153 15.15 2.21 10.49
C ARG A 153 14.63 2.32 11.93
N GLU A 154 14.20 3.52 12.33
CA GLU A 154 13.63 3.77 13.66
C GLU A 154 12.39 2.93 13.92
N PHE A 155 11.43 2.91 12.99
CA PHE A 155 10.23 2.07 13.07
C PHE A 155 10.59 0.59 13.26
N ALA A 156 11.54 0.06 12.49
CA ALA A 156 11.94 -1.33 12.59
C ALA A 156 12.63 -1.65 13.94
N GLN A 157 13.41 -0.72 14.49
CA GLN A 157 14.03 -0.85 15.81
C GLN A 157 12.99 -0.90 16.93
N ASP A 158 11.97 -0.05 16.86
CA ASP A 158 10.86 -0.02 17.81
C ASP A 158 10.07 -1.34 17.80
N GLU A 159 9.73 -1.85 16.62
CA GLU A 159 9.02 -3.12 16.48
C GLU A 159 9.87 -4.31 16.97
N LEU A 160 11.19 -4.31 16.74
CA LEU A 160 12.09 -5.31 17.33
C LEU A 160 12.12 -5.25 18.86
N ALA A 161 12.08 -4.04 19.43
CA ALA A 161 12.06 -3.86 20.87
C ALA A 161 10.76 -4.43 21.47
N LYS A 162 9.61 -4.20 20.82
CA LYS A 162 8.31 -4.76 21.22
C LYS A 162 8.32 -6.28 21.18
N LEU A 163 8.77 -6.90 20.09
CA LEU A 163 8.86 -8.37 19.97
C LEU A 163 9.74 -8.99 21.07
N ARG A 164 10.84 -8.34 21.44
CA ARG A 164 11.72 -8.80 22.53
C ARG A 164 11.04 -8.72 23.90
N GLN A 165 10.23 -7.69 24.14
CA GLN A 165 9.49 -7.53 25.39
C GLN A 165 8.40 -8.61 25.53
N GLU A 166 7.62 -8.84 24.47
CA GLU A 166 6.60 -9.89 24.44
C GLU A 166 7.19 -11.29 24.69
N ALA A 167 8.32 -11.59 24.06
CA ALA A 167 9.02 -12.86 24.26
C ALA A 167 9.54 -13.06 25.70
N ARG A 168 9.86 -11.97 26.41
CA ARG A 168 10.25 -12.02 27.83
C ARG A 168 9.05 -12.25 28.75
N GLY A 169 7.92 -11.58 28.48
CA GLY A 169 6.68 -11.76 29.23
C GLY A 169 6.19 -13.20 29.20
N LYS A 170 6.12 -13.80 28.00
CA LYS A 170 5.71 -15.20 27.80
C LYS A 170 6.60 -16.26 28.49
N ARG A 171 7.82 -15.90 28.91
CA ARG A 171 8.73 -16.82 29.62
C ARG A 171 8.60 -16.74 31.15
N GLN A 172 7.90 -15.73 31.66
CA GLN A 172 7.70 -15.50 33.10
C GLN A 172 6.32 -15.96 33.59
N GLU A 173 5.42 -16.33 32.68
CA GLU A 173 4.13 -17.00 32.92
C GLU A 173 4.27 -18.51 32.85
#